data_AF-E1KZM2-F1
#
_entry.id   AF-E1KZM2-F1
#
_cell.length_a   1.000
_cell.length_b   1.000
_cell.length_c   1.000
_cell.angle_alpha   90.00
_cell.angle_beta   90.00
_cell.angle_gamma   90.00
#
_symmetry.space_group_name_H-M   'P 1'
#
loop_
_entity.id
_entity.type
_entity.pdbx_description
1 polymer ?
#
loop_
_entity_poly.entity_id
_entity_poly.type
_entity_poly.pdbx_seq_one_letter_code
_entity_poly.pdbx_strand_id
1 'polypeptide(L)'
;MESEKNNSKILRNVLIIILALLLGYFGYRNNIKYKKVDFGVEKDHYLLQAFYDKFPGKEVVKCKLADVSGNGKNDLIIIFRRTKEANHVVVAIDSGKGIYFSDESRAPYENQKIEIKNVDNKPPNEFVVSGSKRGQYGYGIFRIEDKHLHNLFSEGMGVC
;
A
#
# COMPACT_ATOMS: atom_id res chain seq x y z
N MET A 1 -39.48 44.08 -24.72
CA MET A 1 -39.93 43.48 -23.43
C MET A 1 -40.00 41.95 -23.45
N GLU A 2 -40.57 41.30 -24.48
CA GLU A 2 -40.73 39.84 -24.48
C GLU A 2 -39.43 39.05 -24.77
N SER A 3 -38.54 39.57 -25.63
CA SER A 3 -37.24 38.94 -25.92
C SER A 3 -36.25 39.00 -24.74
N GLU A 4 -36.19 40.13 -24.02
CA GLU A 4 -35.34 40.28 -22.83
C GLU A 4 -35.75 39.33 -21.71
N LYS A 5 -37.07 39.12 -21.53
CA LYS A 5 -37.60 38.18 -20.55
C LYS A 5 -37.22 36.73 -20.89
N ASN A 6 -37.13 36.38 -22.18
CA ASN A 6 -36.71 35.06 -22.62
C ASN A 6 -35.20 34.83 -22.44
N ASN A 7 -34.38 35.84 -22.74
CA ASN A 7 -32.94 35.81 -22.53
C ASN A 7 -32.56 35.65 -21.05
N SER A 8 -33.29 36.33 -20.14
CA SER A 8 -33.08 36.18 -18.69
C SER A 8 -33.38 34.77 -18.16
N LYS A 9 -34.40 34.10 -18.73
CA LYS A 9 -34.74 32.71 -18.38
C LYS A 9 -33.68 31.73 -18.87
N ILE A 10 -33.20 31.91 -20.10
CA ILE A 10 -32.13 31.09 -20.67
C ILE A 10 -30.85 31.23 -19.85
N LEU A 11 -30.45 32.47 -19.53
CA LEU A 11 -29.25 32.74 -18.72
C LEU A 11 -29.35 32.10 -17.33
N ARG A 12 -30.52 32.18 -16.68
CA ARG A 12 -30.77 31.53 -15.39
C ARG A 12 -30.65 30.00 -15.47
N ASN A 13 -31.21 29.39 -16.51
CA ASN A 13 -31.16 27.94 -16.69
C ASN A 13 -29.73 27.45 -16.96
N VAL A 14 -28.96 28.19 -17.76
CA VAL A 14 -27.53 27.92 -17.99
C VAL A 14 -26.73 28.03 -16.69
N LEU A 15 -27.00 29.05 -15.86
CA LEU A 15 -26.33 29.22 -14.58
C LEU A 15 -26.59 28.04 -13.61
N ILE A 16 -27.83 27.53 -13.57
CA ILE A 16 -28.20 26.37 -12.74
C ILE A 16 -27.45 25.12 -13.18
N ILE A 17 -27.31 24.89 -14.49
CA ILE A 17 -26.58 23.73 -15.03
C ILE A 17 -25.09 23.83 -14.68
N ILE A 18 -24.49 25.01 -14.80
CA ILE A 18 -23.08 25.23 -14.42
C ILE A 18 -22.88 24.98 -12.92
N LEU A 19 -23.78 25.47 -12.06
CA LEU A 19 -23.75 25.21 -10.62
C LEU A 19 -23.87 23.71 -10.29
N ALA A 20 -24.77 22.99 -10.98
CA ALA A 20 -24.92 21.55 -10.81
C ALA A 20 -23.65 20.78 -11.23
N LEU A 21 -23.01 21.17 -12.34
CA LEU A 21 -21.76 20.59 -12.81
C LEU A 21 -20.60 20.88 -11.84
N LEU A 22 -20.52 22.09 -11.27
CA LEU A 22 -19.51 22.45 -10.28
C LEU A 22 -19.69 21.68 -8.97
N LEU A 23 -20.93 21.53 -8.50
CA LEU A 23 -21.25 20.73 -7.31
C LEU A 23 -20.97 19.25 -7.54
N GLY A 24 -21.32 18.71 -8.71
CA GLY A 24 -21.00 17.35 -9.11
C GLY A 24 -19.50 17.10 -9.20
N TYR A 25 -18.74 18.03 -9.81
CA TYR A 25 -17.28 17.96 -9.89
C TYR A 25 -16.63 18.03 -8.50
N PHE A 26 -17.10 18.92 -7.62
CA PHE A 26 -16.58 19.04 -6.26
C PHE A 26 -16.89 17.81 -5.40
N GLY A 27 -18.10 17.26 -5.51
CA GLY A 27 -18.51 16.02 -4.86
C GLY A 27 -17.71 14.79 -5.33
N TYR A 28 -17.48 14.68 -6.64
CA TYR A 28 -16.64 13.64 -7.24
C TYR A 28 -15.18 13.74 -6.76
N ARG A 29 -14.61 14.95 -6.76
CA ARG A 29 -13.23 15.19 -6.32
C ARG A 29 -13.03 14.84 -4.84
N ASN A 30 -14.02 15.14 -4.00
CA ASN A 30 -13.98 14.77 -2.59
C ASN A 30 -14.08 13.26 -2.38
N ASN A 31 -14.92 12.54 -3.14
CA ASN A 31 -15.06 11.08 -3.03
C ASN A 31 -13.75 10.33 -3.35
N ILE A 32 -12.97 10.81 -4.33
CA ILE A 32 -11.64 10.22 -4.64
C ILE A 32 -10.67 10.34 -3.44
N LYS A 33 -10.79 11.41 -2.65
CA LYS A 33 -9.89 11.70 -1.53
C LYS A 33 -10.11 10.81 -0.30
N TYR A 34 -11.27 10.17 -0.18
CA TYR A 34 -11.67 9.38 1.00
C TYR A 34 -11.72 7.87 0.76
N LYS A 35 -11.02 7.35 -0.26
CA LYS A 35 -10.82 5.91 -0.37
C LYS A 35 -9.99 5.46 0.84
N LYS A 36 -10.65 4.84 1.83
CA LYS A 36 -10.00 4.30 3.02
C LYS A 36 -8.89 3.35 2.55
N VAL A 37 -7.64 3.73 2.75
CA VAL A 37 -6.49 2.89 2.40
C VAL A 37 -6.53 1.69 3.36
N ASP A 38 -6.83 0.52 2.82
CA ASP A 38 -6.72 -0.74 3.54
C ASP A 38 -5.30 -1.29 3.41
N PHE A 39 -4.48 -0.99 4.42
CA PHE A 39 -3.13 -1.52 4.52
C PHE A 39 -3.14 -3.04 4.66
N GLY A 40 -4.21 -3.66 5.19
CA GLY A 40 -4.23 -5.09 5.55
C GLY A 40 -3.92 -5.35 7.03
N VAL A 41 -3.85 -4.31 7.85
CA VAL A 41 -3.71 -4.36 9.31
C VAL A 41 -4.37 -3.11 9.94
N GLU A 42 -4.76 -3.20 11.21
CA GLU A 42 -5.26 -2.06 11.97
C GLU A 42 -4.20 -0.96 12.13
N LYS A 43 -4.63 0.31 12.13
CA LYS A 43 -3.71 1.46 12.11
C LYS A 43 -2.89 1.58 13.38
N ASP A 44 -3.44 1.18 14.51
CA ASP A 44 -2.87 1.19 15.85
C ASP A 44 -2.13 -0.12 16.20
N HIS A 45 -2.00 -1.05 15.25
CA HIS A 45 -1.23 -2.27 15.47
C HIS A 45 0.21 -1.95 15.88
N TYR A 46 0.67 -2.51 16.99
CA TYR A 46 1.94 -2.15 17.64
C TYR A 46 3.16 -2.30 16.72
N LEU A 47 3.22 -3.33 15.86
CA LEU A 47 4.29 -3.47 14.85
C LEU A 47 4.29 -2.35 13.79
N LEU A 48 3.12 -1.83 13.44
CA LEU A 48 2.98 -0.72 12.52
C LEU A 48 3.38 0.60 13.19
N GLN A 49 3.03 0.78 14.47
CA GLN A 49 3.49 1.93 15.27
C GLN A 49 5.02 1.93 15.39
N ALA A 50 5.62 0.78 15.73
CA ALA A 50 7.06 0.63 15.78
C ALA A 50 7.74 0.93 14.43
N PHE A 51 7.08 0.64 13.30
CA PHE A 51 7.57 1.02 11.98
C PHE A 51 7.59 2.54 11.81
N TYR A 52 6.53 3.24 12.19
CA TYR A 52 6.49 4.70 12.10
C TYR A 52 7.52 5.39 13.01
N ASP A 53 7.76 4.82 14.19
CA ASP A 53 8.80 5.31 15.10
C ASP A 53 10.20 5.15 14.51
N LYS A 54 10.48 4.01 13.87
CA LYS A 54 11.78 3.72 13.26
C LYS A 54 11.98 4.42 11.91
N PHE A 55 10.93 4.59 11.13
CA PHE A 55 10.94 5.13 9.77
C PHE A 55 10.00 6.33 9.65
N PRO A 56 10.28 7.45 10.34
CA PRO A 56 9.38 8.59 10.40
C PRO A 56 9.10 9.18 9.00
N GLY A 57 7.83 9.48 8.75
CA GLY A 57 7.37 10.10 7.50
C GLY A 57 7.33 9.17 6.29
N LYS A 58 7.59 7.86 6.44
CA LYS A 58 7.41 6.89 5.35
C LYS A 58 5.93 6.56 5.16
N GLU A 59 5.49 6.58 3.90
CA GLU A 59 4.15 6.17 3.52
C GLU A 59 4.07 4.65 3.41
N VAL A 60 3.21 4.02 4.22
CA VAL A 60 2.92 2.60 4.12
C VAL A 60 1.95 2.34 2.98
N VAL A 61 2.23 1.34 2.15
CA VAL A 61 1.47 0.99 0.95
C VAL A 61 0.61 -0.25 1.21
N LYS A 62 1.21 -1.32 1.74
CA LYS A 62 0.52 -2.58 2.02
C LYS A 62 1.21 -3.32 3.15
N CYS A 63 0.43 -4.05 3.94
CA CYS A 63 0.86 -4.84 5.07
C CYS A 63 0.23 -6.23 5.03
N LYS A 64 0.88 -7.17 5.71
CA LYS A 64 0.33 -8.50 6.00
C LYS A 64 0.91 -9.04 7.30
N LEU A 65 0.04 -9.51 8.19
CA LEU A 65 0.43 -10.25 9.39
C LEU A 65 0.62 -11.74 9.04
N ALA A 66 1.74 -12.32 9.50
CA ALA A 66 2.03 -13.74 9.42
C ALA A 66 3.25 -14.11 10.27
N ASP A 67 3.30 -15.33 10.79
CA ASP A 67 4.52 -15.90 11.39
C ASP A 67 5.51 -16.28 10.27
N VAL A 68 6.37 -15.32 9.90
CA VAL A 68 7.44 -15.50 8.91
C VAL A 68 8.80 -15.68 9.55
N SER A 69 8.93 -15.53 10.87
CA SER A 69 10.15 -15.85 11.62
C SER A 69 10.12 -17.25 12.25
N GLY A 70 8.98 -17.93 12.24
CA GLY A 70 8.80 -19.28 12.78
C GLY A 70 8.78 -19.34 14.30
N ASN A 71 8.47 -18.23 14.97
CA ASN A 71 8.54 -18.12 16.43
C ASN A 71 7.18 -18.31 17.13
N GLY A 72 6.13 -18.62 16.37
CA GLY A 72 4.76 -18.81 16.85
C GLY A 72 3.98 -17.51 17.04
N LYS A 73 4.56 -16.35 16.69
CA LYS A 73 3.90 -15.05 16.70
C LYS A 73 3.84 -14.45 15.31
N ASN A 74 2.82 -13.63 15.07
CA ASN A 74 2.75 -12.89 13.82
C ASN A 74 3.76 -11.75 13.80
N ASP A 75 4.52 -11.71 12.72
CA ASP A 75 5.32 -10.58 12.29
C ASP A 75 4.51 -9.72 11.31
N LEU A 76 5.03 -8.54 10.97
CA LEU A 76 4.39 -7.62 10.03
C LEU A 76 5.29 -7.40 8.81
N ILE A 77 4.85 -7.90 7.66
CA ILE A 77 5.45 -7.57 6.36
C ILE A 77 4.91 -6.22 5.93
N ILE A 78 5.78 -5.27 5.60
CA ILE A 78 5.42 -3.87 5.30
C ILE A 78 6.03 -3.48 3.97
N ILE A 79 5.18 -3.19 2.98
CA ILE A 79 5.58 -2.47 1.77
C ILE A 79 5.35 -0.99 2.01
N PHE A 80 6.38 -0.18 1.78
CA PHE A 80 6.35 1.26 2.00
C PHE A 80 7.04 2.01 0.86
N ARG A 81 6.72 3.29 0.74
CA ARG A 81 7.31 4.21 -0.23
C ARG A 81 8.70 4.63 0.24
N ARG A 82 9.75 4.05 -0.36
CA ARG A 82 11.14 4.38 0.00
C ARG A 82 11.54 5.75 -0.53
N THR A 83 11.25 5.99 -1.81
CA THR A 83 11.42 7.25 -2.56
C THR A 83 10.14 7.52 -3.35
N LYS A 84 10.00 8.67 -4.02
CA LYS A 84 8.79 8.98 -4.80
C LYS A 84 8.50 7.93 -5.88
N GLU A 85 9.52 7.29 -6.44
CA GLU A 85 9.43 6.39 -7.58
C GLU A 85 9.57 4.90 -7.24
N ALA A 86 9.84 4.56 -5.97
CA ALA A 86 10.16 3.19 -5.57
C ALA A 86 9.53 2.78 -4.23
N ASN A 87 8.96 1.58 -4.22
CA ASN A 87 8.54 0.89 -3.01
C ASN A 87 9.59 -0.11 -2.56
N HIS A 88 9.70 -0.28 -1.24
CA HIS A 88 10.51 -1.30 -0.61
C HIS A 88 9.64 -2.14 0.32
N VAL A 89 10.07 -3.37 0.60
CA VAL A 89 9.51 -4.26 1.63
C VAL A 89 10.49 -4.40 2.77
N VAL A 90 9.98 -4.43 4.00
CA VAL A 90 10.69 -4.75 5.24
C VAL A 90 9.79 -5.59 6.13
N VAL A 91 10.35 -6.40 7.03
CA VAL A 91 9.58 -7.16 8.01
C VAL A 91 9.90 -6.65 9.42
N ALA A 92 8.86 -6.29 10.17
CA ALA A 92 8.93 -6.01 11.60
C ALA A 92 8.65 -7.30 12.37
N ILE A 93 9.62 -7.78 13.14
CA ILE A 93 9.60 -9.11 13.76
C ILE A 93 9.52 -8.96 15.28
N ASP A 94 8.50 -9.56 15.90
CA ASP A 94 8.35 -9.62 17.36
C ASP A 94 9.11 -10.83 17.91
N SER A 95 10.32 -10.60 18.43
CA SER A 95 11.14 -11.64 19.06
C SER A 95 10.66 -12.05 20.47
N GLY A 96 9.62 -11.42 21.01
CA GLY A 96 9.19 -11.53 22.40
C GLY A 96 10.03 -10.77 23.41
N LYS A 97 11.27 -10.40 23.06
CA LYS A 97 12.12 -9.48 23.86
C LYS A 97 12.10 -8.05 23.33
N GLY A 98 11.54 -7.85 22.14
CA GLY A 98 11.50 -6.58 21.45
C GLY A 98 11.26 -6.77 19.95
N ILE A 99 11.10 -5.64 19.26
CA ILE A 99 10.84 -5.59 17.82
C ILE A 99 12.15 -5.28 17.11
N TYR A 100 12.48 -6.08 16.10
CA TYR A 100 13.56 -5.75 15.17
C TYR A 100 13.02 -5.69 13.75
N PHE A 101 13.78 -5.09 12.85
CA PHE A 101 13.40 -4.97 11.45
C PHE A 101 14.47 -5.64 10.61
N SER A 102 14.02 -6.41 9.62
CA SER A 102 14.90 -7.00 8.62
C SER A 102 15.58 -5.92 7.76
N ASP A 103 16.47 -6.36 6.88
CA ASP A 103 16.91 -5.56 5.75
C ASP A 103 15.74 -5.22 4.83
N GLU A 104 15.86 -4.12 4.08
CA GLU A 104 14.89 -3.69 3.07
C GLU A 104 15.18 -4.36 1.72
N SER A 105 14.13 -4.72 0.97
CA SER A 105 14.25 -5.17 -0.43
C SER A 105 13.29 -4.40 -1.34
N ARG A 106 13.50 -4.44 -2.66
CA ARG A 106 12.62 -3.78 -3.63
C ARG A 106 11.23 -4.43 -3.63
N ALA A 107 10.19 -3.63 -3.86
CA ALA A 107 8.82 -4.08 -4.03
C ALA A 107 8.14 -3.36 -5.20
N PRO A 108 7.13 -3.97 -5.84
CA PRO A 108 6.40 -3.36 -6.96
C PRO A 108 5.71 -2.06 -6.59
N TYR A 109 5.54 -1.18 -7.57
CA TYR A 109 5.06 0.19 -7.40
C TYR A 109 3.53 0.34 -7.38
N GLU A 110 2.80 -0.49 -8.14
CA GLU A 110 1.33 -0.58 -8.15
C GLU A 110 0.85 -2.02 -7.86
N ASN A 111 -0.44 -2.14 -7.49
CA ASN A 111 -1.15 -3.41 -7.36
C ASN A 111 -0.47 -4.45 -6.46
N GLN A 112 0.11 -4.01 -5.34
CA GLN A 112 0.88 -4.86 -4.45
C GLN A 112 0.03 -5.97 -3.83
N LYS A 113 0.58 -7.17 -3.84
CA LYS A 113 0.06 -8.32 -3.13
C LYS A 113 1.15 -8.91 -2.26
N ILE A 114 0.73 -9.40 -1.08
CA ILE A 114 1.57 -10.16 -0.16
C ILE A 114 0.83 -11.48 0.11
N GLU A 115 1.46 -12.59 -0.24
CA GLU A 115 0.91 -13.93 -0.04
C GLU A 115 1.88 -14.76 0.79
N ILE A 116 1.37 -15.50 1.78
CA ILE A 116 2.19 -16.46 2.53
C ILE A 116 2.18 -17.77 1.76
N LYS A 117 3.35 -18.37 1.59
CA LYS A 117 3.51 -19.67 0.97
C LYS A 117 4.28 -20.56 1.94
N ASN A 118 3.89 -21.81 1.98
CA ASN A 118 4.63 -22.84 2.67
C ASN A 118 5.15 -23.78 1.58
N VAL A 119 6.28 -23.41 0.97
CA VAL A 119 6.78 -24.08 -0.24
C VAL A 119 7.45 -25.40 0.12
N ASP A 120 8.12 -25.46 1.26
CA ASP A 120 8.92 -26.62 1.68
C ASP A 120 8.37 -27.35 2.93
N ASN A 121 7.18 -26.97 3.41
CA ASN A 121 6.55 -27.50 4.63
C ASN A 121 7.39 -27.29 5.90
N LYS A 122 8.29 -26.29 5.91
CA LYS A 122 9.14 -25.98 7.07
C LYS A 122 8.98 -24.53 7.50
N PRO A 123 8.82 -24.25 8.80
CA PRO A 123 9.01 -22.89 9.29
C PRO A 123 10.49 -22.50 9.12
N PRO A 124 10.79 -21.21 8.90
CA PRO A 124 9.85 -20.11 8.67
C PRO A 124 9.18 -20.14 7.30
N ASN A 125 7.89 -19.82 7.24
CA ASN A 125 7.14 -19.74 5.98
C ASN A 125 7.73 -18.66 5.06
N GLU A 126 7.72 -18.92 3.76
CA GLU A 126 8.04 -17.90 2.77
C GLU A 126 6.87 -16.94 2.58
N PHE A 127 7.20 -15.78 2.04
CA PHE A 127 6.18 -14.88 1.53
C PHE A 127 6.55 -14.34 0.16
N VAL A 128 5.51 -14.11 -0.61
CA VAL A 128 5.57 -13.62 -1.97
C VAL A 128 5.15 -12.16 -1.95
N VAL A 129 5.97 -11.31 -2.56
CA VAL A 129 5.59 -9.94 -2.90
C VAL A 129 5.46 -9.84 -4.41
N SER A 130 4.31 -9.38 -4.89
CA SER A 130 4.07 -9.20 -6.32
C SER A 130 3.26 -7.95 -6.61
N GLY A 131 3.23 -7.55 -7.87
CA GLY A 131 2.54 -6.36 -8.33
C GLY A 131 3.01 -5.94 -9.71
N SER A 132 2.73 -4.68 -10.07
CA SER A 132 3.04 -4.18 -11.40
C SER A 132 3.35 -2.69 -11.41
N LYS A 133 3.81 -2.19 -12.56
CA LYS A 133 3.87 -0.76 -12.89
C LYS A 133 3.81 -0.60 -14.39
N ARG A 134 2.82 0.16 -14.86
CA ARG A 134 2.65 0.45 -16.31
C ARG A 134 2.71 -0.82 -17.19
N GLY A 135 2.08 -1.90 -16.73
CA GLY A 135 2.03 -3.18 -17.45
C GLY A 135 3.23 -4.11 -17.24
N GLN A 136 4.33 -3.65 -16.64
CA GLN A 136 5.42 -4.53 -16.22
C GLN A 136 5.07 -5.20 -14.91
N TYR A 137 5.30 -6.50 -14.81
CA TYR A 137 5.06 -7.29 -13.60
C TYR A 137 6.36 -7.51 -12.85
N GLY A 138 6.28 -7.55 -11.52
CA GLY A 138 7.38 -8.02 -10.69
C GLY A 138 6.89 -8.92 -9.58
N TYR A 139 7.79 -9.78 -9.16
CA TYR A 139 7.54 -10.87 -8.25
C TYR A 139 8.80 -11.19 -7.46
N GLY A 140 8.67 -11.47 -6.18
CA GLY A 140 9.76 -11.99 -5.35
C GLY A 140 9.28 -12.91 -4.25
N ILE A 141 10.08 -13.92 -3.95
CA ILE A 141 9.90 -14.90 -2.87
C ILE A 141 10.96 -14.60 -1.83
N PHE A 142 10.51 -14.40 -0.60
CA PHE A 142 11.34 -14.02 0.51
C PHE A 142 11.16 -14.96 1.68
N ARG A 143 12.22 -15.09 2.48
CA ARG A 143 12.22 -15.81 3.75
C ARG A 143 12.99 -15.03 4.80
N ILE A 144 12.55 -15.08 6.05
CA ILE A 144 13.35 -14.58 7.17
C ILE A 144 14.19 -15.72 7.73
N GLU A 145 15.51 -15.59 7.70
CA GLU A 145 16.44 -16.51 8.39
C GLU A 145 17.48 -15.68 9.12
N ASP A 146 17.79 -16.04 10.37
CA ASP A 146 18.75 -15.33 11.22
C ASP A 146 18.53 -13.81 11.29
N LYS A 147 17.26 -13.38 11.30
CA LYS A 147 16.84 -11.96 11.32
C LYS A 147 17.04 -11.19 10.01
N HIS A 148 17.53 -11.85 8.96
CA HIS A 148 17.74 -11.26 7.65
C HIS A 148 16.62 -11.60 6.68
N LEU A 149 16.34 -10.67 5.77
CA LEU A 149 15.40 -10.87 4.68
C LEU A 149 16.15 -11.49 3.50
N HIS A 150 16.01 -12.80 3.33
CA HIS A 150 16.60 -13.52 2.21
C HIS A 150 15.69 -13.46 0.99
N ASN A 151 16.25 -12.99 -0.12
CA ASN A 151 15.61 -13.05 -1.42
C ASN A 151 15.92 -14.40 -2.06
N LEU A 152 14.97 -15.34 -2.01
CA LEU A 152 15.13 -16.66 -2.59
C LEU A 152 15.04 -16.61 -4.12
N PHE A 153 14.18 -15.72 -4.63
CA PHE A 153 14.01 -15.46 -6.05
C PHE A 153 13.31 -14.12 -6.25
N SER A 154 13.75 -13.33 -7.23
CA SER A 154 13.02 -12.13 -7.64
C SER A 154 13.22 -11.79 -9.10
N GLU A 155 12.16 -11.32 -9.75
CA GLU A 155 12.16 -10.89 -11.14
C GLU A 155 11.30 -9.63 -11.29
N GLY A 156 11.73 -8.69 -12.16
CA GLY A 156 10.95 -7.50 -12.51
C GLY A 156 10.84 -6.42 -11.43
N MET A 157 11.23 -6.69 -10.18
CA MET A 157 11.07 -5.79 -9.01
C MET A 157 11.71 -4.39 -9.14
N GLY A 158 12.70 -4.23 -10.02
CA GLY A 158 13.40 -2.95 -10.24
C GLY A 158 12.73 -2.04 -11.28
N VAL A 159 11.92 -2.62 -12.17
CA VAL A 159 11.27 -1.92 -13.29
C VAL A 159 9.75 -1.84 -13.12
N CYS A 160 9.21 -2.64 -12.19
CA CYS A 160 7.81 -2.65 -11.83
C CYS A 160 7.50 -1.77 -10.59
#